data_AF-A0AAV3J4Q2-F1
#
_entry.id   AF-A0AAV3J4Q2-F1
#
_cell.length_a   1.000
_cell.length_b   1.000
_cell.length_c   1.000
_cell.angle_alpha   90.00
_cell.angle_beta   90.00
_cell.angle_gamma   90.00
#
_symmetry.space_group_name_H-M   'P 1'
#
loop_
_entity.id
_entity.type
_entity.pdbx_description
1 polymer ?
#
loop_
_entity_poly.entity_id
_entity_poly.type
_entity_poly.pdbx_seq_one_letter_code
_entity_poly.pdbx_strand_id
1 'polypeptide(L)'
;MYKNHLKEIIQTQKISQSWLAEQVGITRQGLRDIMNDPFRNVSINVVTRLMEVLNVSFSELGEVYKFSEYLNEQIIDRCFDEKNLEILSSLVKESTGLRLHFGPYSDNQKLNFHADRRSKKDFSGNVRINVTLEGLTFEIVDFDFYNLQQSIDINYFLSIFSKLIDAFEVYAQKIGFNLIVFHVESYFNRIVKTQYPYANLDSSLLRRKLEISKYTSSENELVKLVLLMERGFTTKKRTSENHTLMYSKLINNSVLSPEKIELSYKEPRIYS
;
A
#
# COMPACT_ATOMS: atom_id res chain seq x y z
N MET A 1 -14.84 -11.48 1.50
CA MET A 1 -15.47 -10.22 1.92
C MET A 1 -16.93 -10.27 1.53
N TYR A 2 -17.82 -9.49 2.15
CA TYR A 2 -19.24 -9.50 1.80
C TYR A 2 -19.59 -8.21 1.07
N LYS A 3 -20.15 -8.32 -0.14
CA LYS A 3 -20.65 -7.20 -0.92
C LYS A 3 -22.16 -7.13 -0.71
N ASN A 4 -22.65 -6.05 -0.13
CA ASN A 4 -24.08 -5.87 0.09
C ASN A 4 -24.76 -5.22 -1.12
N HIS A 5 -26.01 -5.61 -1.37
CA HIS A 5 -26.88 -5.06 -2.43
C HIS A 5 -27.96 -4.15 -1.83
N LEU A 6 -27.73 -3.60 -0.63
CA LEU A 6 -28.75 -2.89 0.14
C LEU A 6 -29.35 -1.72 -0.63
N LYS A 7 -28.53 -0.99 -1.40
CA LYS A 7 -28.97 0.13 -2.22
C LYS A 7 -30.01 -0.29 -3.27
N GLU A 8 -29.75 -1.40 -3.96
CA GLU A 8 -30.61 -1.95 -5.01
C GLU A 8 -31.91 -2.51 -4.44
N ILE A 9 -31.82 -3.20 -3.29
CA ILE A 9 -32.98 -3.76 -2.59
C ILE A 9 -33.93 -2.64 -2.15
N ILE A 10 -33.39 -1.60 -1.49
CA ILE A 10 -34.19 -0.45 -1.02
C ILE A 10 -34.88 0.26 -2.19
N GLN A 11 -34.16 0.45 -3.29
CA GLN A 11 -34.71 1.09 -4.50
C GLN A 11 -35.83 0.26 -5.12
N THR A 12 -35.62 -1.06 -5.22
CA THR A 12 -36.59 -2.00 -5.80
C THR A 12 -37.85 -2.12 -4.95
N GLN A 13 -37.69 -2.25 -3.63
CA GLN A 13 -38.80 -2.34 -2.68
C GLN A 13 -39.44 -0.98 -2.34
N LYS A 14 -38.87 0.13 -2.84
CA LYS A 14 -39.31 1.51 -2.60
C LYS A 14 -39.41 1.88 -1.11
N ILE A 15 -38.44 1.40 -0.32
CA ILE A 15 -38.41 1.61 1.13
C ILE A 15 -37.79 2.97 1.46
N SER A 16 -38.38 3.67 2.43
CA SER A 16 -37.80 4.90 2.98
C SER A 16 -36.55 4.59 3.81
N GLN A 17 -35.43 5.22 3.48
CA GLN A 17 -34.18 5.08 4.24
C GLN A 17 -34.33 5.46 5.71
N SER A 18 -35.10 6.51 6.01
CA SER A 18 -35.33 6.94 7.39
C SER A 18 -36.08 5.86 8.18
N TRP A 19 -37.10 5.27 7.57
CA TRP A 19 -37.87 4.19 8.19
C TRP A 19 -37.02 2.95 8.40
N LEU A 20 -36.24 2.53 7.39
CA LEU A 20 -35.40 1.34 7.51
C LEU A 20 -34.32 1.50 8.58
N ALA A 21 -33.68 2.68 8.65
CA ALA A 21 -32.68 2.96 9.67
C ALA A 21 -33.26 2.82 11.09
N GLU A 22 -34.49 3.30 11.30
CA GLU A 22 -35.22 3.14 12.56
C GLU A 22 -35.52 1.68 12.88
N GLN A 23 -36.05 0.91 11.92
CA GLN A 23 -36.38 -0.52 12.13
C GLN A 23 -35.15 -1.40 12.40
N VAL A 24 -34.01 -1.03 11.82
CA VAL A 24 -32.74 -1.73 11.96
C VAL A 24 -31.99 -1.29 13.23
N GLY A 25 -32.34 -0.15 13.82
CA GLY A 25 -31.70 0.39 15.01
C GLY A 25 -30.34 1.04 14.73
N ILE A 26 -30.17 1.63 13.54
CA ILE A 26 -28.95 2.35 13.15
C ILE A 26 -29.27 3.80 12.77
N THR A 27 -28.25 4.65 12.72
CA THR A 27 -28.44 6.03 12.25
C THR A 27 -28.71 6.05 10.75
N ARG A 28 -29.46 7.06 10.28
CA ARG A 28 -29.68 7.28 8.85
C ARG A 28 -28.36 7.46 8.09
N GLN A 29 -27.35 8.07 8.72
CA GLN A 29 -26.01 8.18 8.14
C GLN A 29 -25.34 6.81 8.03
N GLY A 30 -25.43 5.97 9.06
CA GLY A 30 -24.91 4.59 9.03
C GLY A 30 -25.56 3.75 7.92
N LEU A 31 -26.87 3.88 7.71
CA LEU A 31 -27.54 3.22 6.58
C LEU A 31 -27.05 3.76 5.24
N ARG A 32 -26.96 5.09 5.08
CA ARG A 32 -26.47 5.74 3.86
C ARG A 32 -25.05 5.31 3.52
N ASP A 33 -24.22 5.17 4.54
CA ASP A 33 -22.86 4.72 4.42
C ASP A 33 -22.77 3.27 3.90
N ILE A 34 -23.56 2.35 4.44
CA ILE A 34 -23.63 0.95 3.97
C ILE A 34 -24.12 0.89 2.52
N MET A 35 -25.09 1.72 2.16
CA MET A 35 -25.63 1.77 0.79
C MET A 35 -24.62 2.32 -0.23
N ASN A 36 -23.74 3.23 0.17
CA ASN A 36 -22.78 3.86 -0.73
C ASN A 36 -21.41 3.17 -0.75
N ASP A 37 -21.14 2.32 0.22
CA ASP A 37 -19.97 1.43 0.27
C ASP A 37 -20.44 -0.03 0.42
N PRO A 38 -20.60 -0.75 -0.71
CA PRO A 38 -21.06 -2.14 -0.72
C PRO A 38 -20.21 -3.10 0.12
N PHE A 39 -18.92 -2.78 0.34
CA PHE A 39 -18.00 -3.62 1.11
C PHE A 39 -17.80 -3.13 2.55
N ARG A 40 -18.59 -2.15 3.00
CA ARG A 40 -18.50 -1.63 4.35
C ARG A 40 -18.61 -2.77 5.36
N ASN A 41 -17.74 -2.75 6.36
CA ASN A 41 -17.83 -3.72 7.44
C ASN A 41 -19.08 -3.42 8.29
N VAL A 42 -20.01 -4.35 8.33
CA VAL A 42 -21.27 -4.24 9.05
C VAL A 42 -21.34 -5.35 10.09
N SER A 43 -21.72 -5.01 11.32
CA SER A 43 -21.89 -6.00 12.38
C SER A 43 -22.95 -7.04 12.00
N ILE A 44 -22.74 -8.30 12.39
CA ILE A 44 -23.67 -9.38 12.07
C ILE A 44 -25.09 -9.09 12.57
N ASN A 45 -25.24 -8.42 13.72
CA ASN A 45 -26.54 -8.02 14.26
C ASN A 45 -27.32 -7.09 13.30
N VAL A 46 -26.63 -6.13 12.69
CA VAL A 46 -27.23 -5.21 11.72
C VAL A 46 -27.58 -5.96 10.43
N VAL A 47 -26.72 -6.89 9.98
CA VAL A 47 -27.00 -7.73 8.80
C VAL A 47 -28.24 -8.60 9.03
N THR A 48 -28.33 -9.29 10.17
CA THR A 48 -29.49 -10.12 10.53
C THR A 48 -30.76 -9.27 10.60
N ARG A 49 -30.69 -8.08 11.20
CA ARG A 49 -31.86 -7.21 11.31
C ARG A 49 -32.31 -6.66 9.94
N LEU A 50 -31.37 -6.36 9.05
CA LEU A 50 -31.69 -6.00 7.66
C LEU A 50 -32.40 -7.14 6.94
N MET A 51 -31.93 -8.38 7.09
CA MET A 51 -32.58 -9.57 6.50
C MET A 51 -34.02 -9.75 7.01
N GLU A 52 -34.24 -9.61 8.32
CA GLU A 52 -35.56 -9.71 8.93
C GLU A 52 -36.52 -8.63 8.44
N VAL A 53 -36.09 -7.36 8.47
CA VAL A 53 -36.95 -6.21 8.15
C VAL A 53 -37.26 -6.15 6.65
N LEU A 54 -36.29 -6.49 5.80
CA LEU A 54 -36.45 -6.50 4.34
C LEU A 54 -37.05 -7.81 3.81
N ASN A 55 -37.21 -8.81 4.69
CA ASN A 55 -37.66 -10.16 4.35
C ASN A 55 -36.86 -10.77 3.18
N VAL A 56 -35.52 -10.72 3.30
CA VAL A 56 -34.57 -11.26 2.31
C VAL A 56 -33.61 -12.25 2.97
N SER A 57 -33.18 -13.25 2.21
CA SER A 57 -32.12 -14.17 2.60
C SER A 57 -30.74 -13.50 2.58
N PHE A 58 -29.75 -14.15 3.21
CA PHE A 58 -28.37 -13.65 3.25
C PHE A 58 -27.76 -13.50 1.84
N SER A 59 -28.10 -14.42 0.93
CA SER A 59 -27.68 -14.41 -0.48
C SER A 59 -28.40 -13.36 -1.33
N GLU A 60 -29.61 -12.94 -0.93
CA GLU A 60 -30.33 -11.85 -1.59
C GLU A 60 -29.83 -10.49 -1.10
N LEU A 61 -29.46 -10.38 0.18
CA LEU A 61 -28.89 -9.16 0.76
C LEU A 61 -27.50 -8.84 0.18
N GLY A 62 -26.80 -9.83 -0.36
CA GLY A 62 -25.44 -9.68 -0.88
C GLY A 62 -24.72 -11.01 -1.09
N GLU A 63 -23.44 -10.92 -1.46
CA GLU A 63 -22.64 -12.05 -1.91
C GLU A 63 -21.23 -12.06 -1.33
N VAL A 64 -20.64 -13.26 -1.23
CA VAL A 64 -19.30 -13.46 -0.68
C VAL A 64 -18.27 -13.41 -1.80
N TYR A 65 -17.41 -12.39 -1.74
CA TYR A 65 -16.30 -12.18 -2.68
C TYR A 65 -15.04 -12.84 -2.17
N LYS A 66 -14.35 -13.52 -3.08
CA LYS A 66 -12.93 -13.84 -2.92
C LYS A 66 -12.12 -12.56 -2.88
N PHE A 67 -10.95 -12.63 -2.25
CA PHE A 67 -10.05 -11.49 -2.15
C PHE A 67 -9.68 -10.90 -3.53
N SER A 68 -9.44 -11.76 -4.52
CA SER A 68 -9.11 -11.35 -5.89
C SER A 68 -10.25 -10.61 -6.59
N GLU A 69 -11.50 -11.03 -6.36
CA GLU A 69 -12.69 -10.38 -6.95
C GLU A 69 -12.89 -9.00 -6.35
N TYR A 70 -12.79 -8.89 -5.02
CA TYR A 70 -12.85 -7.61 -4.33
C TYR A 70 -11.74 -6.67 -4.81
N LEU A 71 -10.49 -7.16 -4.87
CA LEU A 71 -9.36 -6.38 -5.35
C LEU A 71 -9.61 -5.84 -6.76
N ASN A 72 -10.09 -6.68 -7.67
CA ASN A 72 -10.40 -6.27 -9.04
C ASN A 72 -11.40 -5.12 -9.09
N GLU A 73 -12.45 -5.14 -8.25
CA GLU A 73 -13.39 -4.02 -8.16
C GLU A 73 -12.78 -2.73 -7.62
N GLN A 74 -11.83 -2.83 -6.67
CA GLN A 74 -11.20 -1.66 -6.07
C GLN A 74 -10.19 -0.96 -7.02
N ILE A 75 -9.59 -1.72 -7.95
CA ILE A 75 -8.48 -1.23 -8.79
C ILE A 75 -8.89 -0.75 -10.17
N ILE A 76 -10.15 -0.87 -10.60
CA ILE A 76 -10.57 -0.61 -11.99
C ILE A 76 -9.97 0.70 -12.53
N ASP A 77 -10.16 1.81 -11.82
CA ASP A 77 -9.69 3.14 -12.24
C ASP A 77 -8.26 3.47 -11.76
N ARG A 78 -7.61 2.53 -11.06
CA ARG A 78 -6.33 2.72 -10.37
C ARG A 78 -5.27 1.70 -10.79
N CYS A 79 -5.62 0.82 -11.72
CA CYS A 79 -4.77 -0.24 -12.21
C CYS A 79 -3.61 0.32 -13.04
N PHE A 80 -2.65 -0.54 -13.36
CA PHE A 80 -1.54 -0.19 -14.25
C PHE A 80 -1.95 -0.20 -15.73
N ASP A 81 -2.96 0.60 -16.08
CA ASP A 81 -3.34 0.89 -17.45
C ASP A 81 -2.38 1.91 -18.09
N GLU A 82 -2.52 2.13 -19.41
CA GLU A 82 -1.65 3.03 -20.17
C GLU A 82 -1.61 4.45 -19.58
N LYS A 83 -2.78 4.98 -19.19
CA LYS A 83 -2.91 6.32 -18.61
C LYS A 83 -2.16 6.43 -17.28
N ASN A 84 -2.35 5.48 -16.37
CA ASN A 84 -1.71 5.49 -15.06
C ASN A 84 -0.21 5.22 -15.18
N LEU A 85 0.22 4.40 -16.14
CA LEU A 85 1.64 4.18 -16.44
C LEU A 85 2.31 5.42 -17.04
N GLU A 86 1.60 6.22 -17.85
CA GLU A 86 2.10 7.50 -18.36
C GLU A 86 2.32 8.50 -17.22
N ILE A 87 1.40 8.57 -16.25
CA ILE A 87 1.55 9.41 -15.05
C ILE A 87 2.81 8.99 -14.27
N LEU A 88 2.98 7.69 -13.99
CA LEU A 88 4.14 7.18 -13.26
C LEU A 88 5.45 7.49 -14.02
N SER A 89 5.48 7.21 -15.32
CA SER A 89 6.66 7.44 -16.17
C SER A 89 7.05 8.91 -16.24
N SER A 90 6.05 9.80 -16.32
CA SER A 90 6.27 11.24 -16.38
C SER A 90 6.84 11.77 -15.07
N LEU A 91 6.25 11.38 -13.92
CA LEU A 91 6.76 11.74 -12.60
C LEU A 91 8.20 11.30 -12.40
N VAL A 92 8.52 10.04 -12.71
CA VAL A 92 9.89 9.53 -12.58
C VAL A 92 10.85 10.27 -13.49
N LYS A 93 10.48 10.52 -14.74
CA LYS A 93 11.31 11.24 -15.72
C LYS A 93 11.54 12.69 -15.32
N GLU A 94 10.52 13.39 -14.83
CA GLU A 94 10.62 14.78 -14.38
C GLU A 94 11.50 14.90 -13.13
N SER A 95 11.34 13.98 -12.16
CA SER A 95 12.11 14.02 -10.91
C SER A 95 13.56 13.60 -11.09
N THR A 96 13.83 12.57 -11.92
CA THR A 96 15.15 11.91 -11.98
C THR A 96 15.86 11.98 -13.33
N GLY A 97 15.13 12.28 -14.41
CA GLY A 97 15.60 12.12 -15.78
C GLY A 97 15.60 10.67 -16.30
N LEU A 98 15.23 9.69 -15.47
CA LEU A 98 15.17 8.28 -15.87
C LEU A 98 13.90 7.99 -16.68
N ARG A 99 14.02 7.11 -17.68
CA ARG A 99 12.88 6.59 -18.43
C ARG A 99 12.62 5.16 -17.99
N LEU A 100 11.38 4.87 -17.61
CA LEU A 100 10.96 3.52 -17.23
C LEU A 100 10.55 2.71 -18.46
N HIS A 101 10.89 1.43 -18.40
CA HIS A 101 10.45 0.40 -19.32
C HIS A 101 9.76 -0.69 -18.52
N PHE A 102 8.56 -1.07 -18.96
CA PHE A 102 7.73 -2.05 -18.27
C PHE A 102 7.96 -3.45 -18.84
N GLY A 103 8.16 -4.43 -17.95
CA GLY A 103 8.47 -5.81 -18.31
C GLY A 103 7.24 -6.63 -18.71
N PRO A 104 7.43 -7.80 -19.35
CA PRO A 104 6.36 -8.63 -19.90
C PRO A 104 5.47 -9.30 -18.84
N TYR A 105 5.92 -9.40 -17.60
CA TYR A 105 5.17 -9.97 -16.47
C TYR A 105 4.38 -8.90 -15.70
N SER A 106 3.99 -7.83 -16.39
CA SER A 106 3.17 -6.76 -15.82
C SER A 106 1.71 -6.99 -16.19
N ASP A 107 0.82 -6.73 -15.24
CA ASP A 107 -0.63 -6.79 -15.40
C ASP A 107 -1.27 -5.58 -14.69
N ASN A 108 -2.59 -5.53 -14.66
CA ASN A 108 -3.35 -4.44 -14.02
C ASN A 108 -3.00 -4.23 -12.53
N GLN A 109 -2.45 -5.25 -11.86
CA GLN A 109 -2.13 -5.25 -10.44
C GLN A 109 -0.62 -5.20 -10.16
N LYS A 110 0.23 -5.76 -11.03
CA LYS A 110 1.68 -5.94 -10.80
C LYS A 110 2.47 -5.32 -11.94
N LEU A 111 3.53 -4.62 -11.60
CA LEU A 111 4.36 -3.94 -12.57
C LEU A 111 5.82 -4.21 -12.27
N ASN A 112 6.51 -4.81 -13.24
CA ASN A 112 7.96 -4.87 -13.24
C ASN A 112 8.48 -3.75 -14.12
N PHE A 113 9.45 -2.98 -13.64
CA PHE A 113 10.07 -1.93 -14.44
C PHE A 113 11.59 -1.97 -14.36
N HIS A 114 12.21 -1.35 -15.34
CA HIS A 114 13.63 -1.00 -15.31
C HIS A 114 13.87 0.35 -16.00
N ALA A 115 14.95 1.05 -15.64
CA ALA A 115 15.38 2.27 -16.30
C ALA A 115 16.15 1.96 -17.60
N ASP A 116 16.13 2.91 -18.54
CA ASP A 116 16.90 2.82 -19.77
C ASP A 116 18.42 2.69 -19.48
N ARG A 117 19.00 1.58 -19.95
CA ARG A 117 20.40 1.18 -19.79
C ARG A 117 21.40 2.14 -20.41
N ARG A 118 20.96 3.07 -21.26
CA ARG A 118 21.83 4.07 -21.90
C ARG A 118 22.56 5.00 -20.92
N SER A 119 22.11 5.07 -19.66
CA SER A 119 22.61 6.04 -18.68
C SER A 119 23.69 5.53 -17.71
N LYS A 120 24.21 4.30 -17.88
CA LYS A 120 25.15 3.61 -16.94
C LYS A 120 24.57 3.41 -15.53
N LYS A 121 23.27 3.64 -15.38
CA LYS A 121 22.49 3.51 -14.14
C LYS A 121 21.48 2.42 -14.43
N ASP A 122 21.60 1.31 -13.73
CA ASP A 122 20.63 0.24 -13.87
C ASP A 122 19.73 0.32 -12.64
N PHE A 123 18.46 0.56 -12.89
CA PHE A 123 17.47 0.72 -11.86
C PHE A 123 16.34 -0.22 -12.24
N SER A 124 15.93 -1.10 -11.35
CA SER A 124 14.80 -1.99 -11.61
C SER A 124 13.99 -2.19 -10.35
N GLY A 125 12.77 -2.67 -10.52
CA GLY A 125 11.91 -2.88 -9.38
C GLY A 125 10.60 -3.53 -9.74
N ASN A 126 9.91 -3.91 -8.70
CA ASN A 126 8.59 -4.49 -8.75
C ASN A 126 7.68 -3.67 -7.84
N VAL A 127 6.55 -3.23 -8.39
CA VAL A 127 5.47 -2.63 -7.62
C VAL A 127 4.20 -3.43 -7.84
N ARG A 128 3.30 -3.39 -6.86
CA ARG A 128 1.99 -4.01 -6.95
C ARG A 128 0.93 -3.18 -6.26
N ILE A 129 -0.30 -3.37 -6.70
CA ILE A 129 -1.49 -2.85 -6.06
C ILE A 129 -2.07 -3.95 -5.19
N ASN A 130 -2.45 -3.59 -3.97
CA ASN A 130 -3.05 -4.50 -3.02
C ASN A 130 -4.17 -3.81 -2.24
N VAL A 131 -5.00 -4.56 -1.53
CA VAL A 131 -5.92 -3.98 -0.54
C VAL A 131 -5.58 -4.54 0.83
N THR A 132 -5.41 -3.64 1.79
CA THR A 132 -5.23 -3.96 3.20
C THR A 132 -6.45 -3.48 3.99
N LEU A 133 -6.46 -3.74 5.30
CA LEU A 133 -7.47 -3.15 6.20
C LEU A 133 -7.42 -1.61 6.22
N GLU A 134 -6.30 -1.02 5.81
CA GLU A 134 -6.08 0.43 5.71
C GLU A 134 -6.49 0.98 4.33
N GLY A 135 -7.05 0.13 3.46
CA GLY A 135 -7.56 0.48 2.13
C GLY A 135 -6.63 0.07 1.00
N LEU A 136 -6.84 0.69 -0.16
CA LEU A 136 -6.08 0.41 -1.36
C LEU A 136 -4.64 0.89 -1.19
N THR A 137 -3.71 -0.01 -1.46
CA THR A 137 -2.30 0.11 -1.12
C THR A 137 -1.45 0.03 -2.39
N PHE A 138 -0.57 1.01 -2.58
CA PHE A 138 0.51 0.96 -3.56
C PHE A 138 1.76 0.40 -2.87
N GLU A 139 2.12 -0.84 -3.21
CA GLU A 139 3.23 -1.55 -2.59
C GLU A 139 4.45 -1.55 -3.52
N ILE A 140 5.55 -0.98 -3.04
CA ILE A 140 6.87 -1.06 -3.65
C ILE A 140 7.54 -2.30 -3.07
N VAL A 141 7.48 -3.40 -3.83
CA VAL A 141 7.99 -4.71 -3.43
C VAL A 141 9.51 -4.73 -3.50
N ASP A 142 10.05 -4.15 -4.56
CA ASP A 142 11.48 -3.94 -4.70
C ASP A 142 11.75 -2.74 -5.61
N PHE A 143 12.89 -2.11 -5.38
CA PHE A 143 13.38 -0.92 -6.05
C PHE A 143 14.90 -0.95 -5.90
N ASP A 144 15.59 -1.69 -6.75
CA ASP A 144 17.04 -1.82 -6.65
C ASP A 144 17.73 -0.94 -7.67
N PHE A 145 18.74 -0.23 -7.17
CA PHE A 145 19.67 0.48 -8.02
C PHE A 145 20.96 -0.30 -8.06
N TYR A 146 21.31 -0.75 -9.25
CA TYR A 146 22.53 -1.47 -9.55
C TYR A 146 23.52 -0.53 -10.21
N ASN A 147 24.75 -0.58 -9.69
CA ASN A 147 25.85 0.18 -10.23
C ASN A 147 26.70 -0.72 -11.14
N LEU A 148 27.02 -0.23 -12.34
CA LEU A 148 27.89 -0.92 -13.28
C LEU A 148 29.37 -0.47 -13.17
N GLN A 149 29.73 0.52 -12.32
CA GLN A 149 31.12 1.00 -12.14
C GLN A 149 31.53 1.32 -10.67
N GLN A 150 32.81 1.18 -10.34
CA GLN A 150 33.32 1.20 -8.95
C GLN A 150 33.29 2.56 -8.21
N SER A 151 33.05 3.69 -8.88
CA SER A 151 33.09 5.02 -8.24
C SER A 151 31.85 5.86 -8.55
N ILE A 152 30.90 5.92 -7.61
CA ILE A 152 29.75 6.82 -7.67
C ILE A 152 29.91 7.94 -6.64
N ASP A 153 29.50 9.15 -7.02
CA ASP A 153 29.19 10.21 -6.06
C ASP A 153 27.95 9.82 -5.26
N ILE A 154 28.17 9.46 -3.98
CA ILE A 154 27.12 9.05 -3.04
C ILE A 154 26.03 10.12 -2.92
N ASN A 155 26.35 11.41 -3.07
CA ASN A 155 25.34 12.47 -3.03
C ASN A 155 24.36 12.36 -4.18
N TYR A 156 24.90 12.19 -5.39
CA TYR A 156 24.08 12.00 -6.59
C TYR A 156 23.19 10.77 -6.43
N PHE A 157 23.75 9.68 -5.91
CA PHE A 157 23.04 8.44 -5.66
C PHE A 157 21.85 8.61 -4.70
N LEU A 158 22.10 9.17 -3.50
CA LEU A 158 21.06 9.43 -2.50
C LEU A 158 19.99 10.37 -3.04
N SER A 159 20.39 11.36 -3.86
CA SER A 159 19.44 12.27 -4.49
C SER A 159 18.49 11.54 -5.45
N ILE A 160 18.98 10.59 -6.25
CA ILE A 160 18.12 9.84 -7.18
C ILE A 160 17.15 8.93 -6.42
N PHE A 161 17.60 8.22 -5.38
CA PHE A 161 16.72 7.43 -4.52
C PHE A 161 15.61 8.28 -3.90
N SER A 162 16.01 9.40 -3.30
CA SER A 162 15.10 10.37 -2.69
C SER A 162 14.00 10.79 -3.68
N LYS A 163 14.41 11.20 -4.88
CA LYS A 163 13.48 11.66 -5.93
C LYS A 163 12.56 10.55 -6.45
N LEU A 164 12.98 9.29 -6.40
CA LEU A 164 12.14 8.16 -6.79
C LEU A 164 11.08 7.85 -5.74
N ILE A 165 11.43 7.92 -4.45
CA ILE A 165 10.45 7.84 -3.37
C ILE A 165 9.41 8.95 -3.53
N ASP A 166 9.85 10.20 -3.75
CA ASP A 166 8.95 11.34 -3.94
C ASP A 166 8.02 11.13 -5.15
N ALA A 167 8.54 10.61 -6.27
CA ALA A 167 7.74 10.31 -7.45
C ALA A 167 6.67 9.24 -7.17
N PHE A 168 7.00 8.20 -6.40
CA PHE A 168 6.04 7.17 -6.00
C PHE A 168 4.98 7.69 -5.03
N GLU A 169 5.35 8.56 -4.09
CA GLU A 169 4.40 9.21 -3.18
C GLU A 169 3.40 10.08 -3.96
N VAL A 170 3.91 10.92 -4.86
CA VAL A 170 3.06 11.78 -5.71
C VAL A 170 2.17 10.94 -6.62
N TYR A 171 2.70 9.86 -7.19
CA TYR A 171 1.90 8.91 -7.97
C TYR A 171 0.78 8.30 -7.11
N ALA A 172 1.12 7.81 -5.91
CA ALA A 172 0.16 7.19 -5.01
C ALA A 172 -1.00 8.16 -4.67
N GLN A 173 -0.67 9.42 -4.42
CA GLN A 173 -1.66 10.47 -4.16
C GLN A 173 -2.51 10.79 -5.39
N LYS A 174 -1.90 10.95 -6.58
CA LYS A 174 -2.63 11.27 -7.83
C LYS A 174 -3.63 10.20 -8.24
N ILE A 175 -3.28 8.93 -8.05
CA ILE A 175 -4.18 7.80 -8.37
C ILE A 175 -5.21 7.57 -7.25
N GLY A 176 -4.98 8.10 -6.06
CA GLY A 176 -5.90 7.98 -4.93
C GLY A 176 -5.75 6.66 -4.18
N PHE A 177 -4.51 6.22 -3.94
CA PHE A 177 -4.21 5.15 -3.00
C PHE A 177 -4.29 5.67 -1.56
N ASN A 178 -4.83 4.86 -0.65
CA ASN A 178 -4.93 5.18 0.77
C ASN A 178 -3.57 5.07 1.47
N LEU A 179 -2.76 4.10 1.02
CA LEU A 179 -1.51 3.73 1.66
C LEU A 179 -0.42 3.52 0.61
N ILE A 180 0.79 3.98 0.93
CA ILE A 180 2.01 3.59 0.23
C ILE A 180 2.89 2.76 1.19
N VAL A 181 3.36 1.61 0.70
CA VAL A 181 4.18 0.68 1.48
C VAL A 181 5.45 0.36 0.71
N PHE A 182 6.59 0.55 1.34
CA PHE A 182 7.88 0.08 0.85
C PHE A 182 8.30 -1.16 1.60
N HIS A 183 8.57 -2.22 0.86
CA HIS A 183 9.23 -3.40 1.39
C HIS A 183 10.71 -3.08 1.58
N VAL A 184 11.21 -3.36 2.77
CA VAL A 184 12.63 -3.27 3.11
C VAL A 184 13.04 -4.61 3.71
N GLU A 185 13.93 -5.31 3.03
CA GLU A 185 14.41 -6.59 3.53
C GLU A 185 15.25 -6.37 4.79
N SER A 186 14.97 -7.13 5.84
CA SER A 186 15.76 -7.04 7.06
C SER A 186 17.06 -7.84 6.87
N TYR A 187 17.98 -7.37 6.03
CA TYR A 187 19.31 -7.96 5.90
C TYR A 187 20.24 -7.65 7.09
N PHE A 188 19.69 -7.11 8.17
CA PHE A 188 20.27 -7.19 9.50
C PHE A 188 20.15 -8.62 10.05
N ASN A 189 20.80 -9.55 9.35
CA ASN A 189 21.16 -10.84 9.91
C ASN A 189 21.95 -10.60 11.20
N ARG A 190 21.76 -11.50 12.17
CA ARG A 190 22.07 -11.44 13.62
C ARG A 190 23.37 -10.77 14.09
N ILE A 191 24.31 -10.45 13.19
CA ILE A 191 25.65 -9.92 13.48
C ILE A 191 25.67 -8.37 13.57
N VAL A 192 24.71 -7.65 12.95
CA VAL A 192 24.72 -6.16 12.92
C VAL A 192 23.75 -5.53 13.93
N LYS A 193 22.79 -6.30 14.48
CA LYS A 193 21.86 -5.82 15.54
C LYS A 193 22.59 -5.27 16.77
N THR A 194 23.83 -5.71 17.01
CA THR A 194 24.67 -5.27 18.13
C THR A 194 25.47 -4.00 17.84
N GLN A 195 25.64 -3.58 16.58
CA GLN A 195 26.47 -2.41 16.24
C GLN A 195 25.68 -1.13 16.01
N TYR A 196 24.43 -1.19 15.50
CA TYR A 196 23.62 0.00 15.25
C TYR A 196 22.13 -0.29 15.45
N PRO A 197 21.54 0.09 16.59
CA PRO A 197 20.10 0.04 16.76
C PRO A 197 19.44 0.99 15.74
N TYR A 198 18.30 0.58 15.18
CA TYR A 198 17.52 1.35 14.20
C TYR A 198 17.25 2.80 14.62
N ALA A 199 17.21 3.05 15.94
CA ALA A 199 17.01 4.37 16.54
C ALA A 199 18.14 5.39 16.26
N ASN A 200 19.31 4.94 15.80
CA ASN A 200 20.50 5.78 15.60
C ASN A 200 20.96 5.85 14.13
N LEU A 201 20.09 5.44 13.19
CA LEU A 201 20.39 5.51 11.76
C LEU A 201 20.01 6.89 11.22
N ASP A 202 21.00 7.70 10.85
CA ASP A 202 20.81 9.00 10.21
C ASP A 202 21.63 9.11 8.90
N SER A 203 21.36 10.16 8.11
CA SER A 203 22.08 10.44 6.87
C SER A 203 23.60 10.57 7.01
N SER A 204 24.12 10.97 8.18
CA SER A 204 25.57 11.10 8.41
C SER A 204 26.25 9.73 8.57
N LEU A 205 25.61 8.81 9.30
CA LEU A 205 26.07 7.44 9.48
C LEU A 205 25.93 6.63 8.17
N LEU A 206 24.88 6.89 7.40
CA LEU A 206 24.68 6.30 6.08
C LEU A 206 25.85 6.66 5.14
N ARG A 207 26.19 7.94 5.04
CA ARG A 207 27.29 8.43 4.20
C ARG A 207 28.61 7.75 4.55
N ARG A 208 28.96 7.72 5.83
CA ARG A 208 30.19 7.10 6.32
C ARG A 208 30.26 5.60 5.98
N LYS A 209 29.12 4.89 6.03
CA LYS A 209 29.06 3.47 5.64
C LYS A 209 29.25 3.29 4.14
N LEU A 210 28.55 4.07 3.33
CA LEU A 210 28.64 3.99 1.87
C LEU A 210 30.04 4.34 1.34
N GLU A 211 30.78 5.19 2.04
CA GLU A 211 32.17 5.56 1.69
C GLU A 211 33.18 4.42 1.91
N ILE A 212 32.91 3.50 2.85
CA ILE A 212 33.85 2.42 3.23
C ILE A 212 33.44 1.03 2.70
N SER A 213 32.17 0.85 2.33
CA SER A 213 31.63 -0.42 1.83
C SER A 213 31.65 -0.50 0.29
N LYS A 214 31.83 -1.70 -0.26
CA LYS A 214 31.39 -1.95 -1.64
C LYS A 214 29.87 -1.94 -1.66
N TYR A 215 29.27 -1.24 -2.63
CA TYR A 215 27.83 -1.16 -2.76
C TYR A 215 27.22 -2.52 -3.12
N THR A 216 26.45 -3.13 -2.21
CA THR A 216 25.72 -4.39 -2.41
C THR A 216 24.22 -4.21 -2.17
N SER A 217 23.44 -5.29 -2.24
CA SER A 217 22.02 -5.29 -1.85
C SER A 217 21.80 -4.85 -0.40
N SER A 218 22.76 -5.10 0.49
CA SER A 218 22.65 -4.68 1.90
C SER A 218 22.69 -3.16 2.05
N GLU A 219 23.52 -2.48 1.27
CA GLU A 219 23.57 -1.02 1.23
C GLU A 219 22.31 -0.42 0.58
N ASN A 220 21.75 -1.07 -0.46
CA ASN A 220 20.45 -0.69 -1.04
C ASN A 220 19.35 -0.66 0.03
N GLU A 221 19.19 -1.75 0.81
CA GLU A 221 18.17 -1.81 1.86
C GLU A 221 18.41 -0.79 2.98
N LEU A 222 19.67 -0.54 3.35
CA LEU A 222 20.00 0.46 4.36
C LEU A 222 19.63 1.87 3.90
N VAL A 223 19.96 2.22 2.65
CA VAL A 223 19.60 3.51 2.05
C VAL A 223 18.08 3.68 2.01
N LYS A 224 17.35 2.66 1.51
CA LYS A 224 15.88 2.64 1.49
C LYS A 224 15.34 2.94 2.89
N LEU A 225 15.77 2.20 3.91
CA LEU A 225 15.27 2.35 5.27
C LEU A 225 15.48 3.76 5.84
N VAL A 226 16.70 4.28 5.75
CA VAL A 226 17.04 5.60 6.31
C VAL A 226 16.20 6.70 5.66
N LEU A 227 16.15 6.71 4.32
CA LEU A 227 15.41 7.72 3.57
C LEU A 227 13.90 7.68 3.82
N LEU A 228 13.34 6.49 4.07
CA LEU A 228 11.93 6.32 4.42
C LEU A 228 11.66 6.79 5.86
N MET A 229 12.54 6.47 6.80
CA MET A 229 12.40 6.93 8.19
C MET A 229 12.51 8.46 8.30
N GLU A 230 13.44 9.08 7.57
CA GLU A 230 13.58 10.56 7.52
C GLU A 230 12.31 11.24 6.96
N ARG A 231 11.52 10.55 6.12
CA ARG A 231 10.24 11.02 5.58
C ARG A 231 9.04 10.75 6.49
N GLY A 232 9.24 10.14 7.66
CA GLY A 232 8.17 9.85 8.61
C GLY A 232 7.41 8.55 8.33
N PHE A 233 7.95 7.64 7.49
CA PHE A 233 7.38 6.31 7.38
C PHE A 233 7.53 5.54 8.69
N THR A 234 6.50 4.78 9.05
CA THR A 234 6.53 3.90 10.22
C THR A 234 6.87 2.48 9.82
N THR A 235 7.73 1.81 10.60
CA THR A 235 8.14 0.44 10.31
C THR A 235 7.22 -0.57 11.00
N LYS A 236 6.75 -1.57 10.25
CA LYS A 236 6.08 -2.76 10.81
C LYS A 236 6.85 -4.00 10.41
N LYS A 237 7.12 -4.88 11.39
CA LYS A 237 7.74 -6.17 11.14
C LYS A 237 6.69 -7.16 10.66
N ARG A 238 6.93 -7.83 9.54
CA ARG A 238 6.22 -9.05 9.15
C ARG A 238 7.20 -10.22 9.23
N THR A 239 6.74 -11.31 9.81
CA THR A 239 7.47 -12.57 9.78
C THR A 239 6.73 -13.47 8.80
N SER A 240 7.38 -13.89 7.71
CA SER A 240 6.94 -15.03 6.91
C SER A 240 7.80 -16.24 7.26
N GLU A 241 7.35 -17.45 6.90
CA GLU A 241 7.93 -18.74 7.34
C GLU A 241 9.45 -18.88 7.10
N ASN A 242 10.05 -18.06 6.22
CA ASN A 242 11.49 -18.11 5.93
C ASN A 242 12.24 -16.77 5.99
N HIS A 243 11.55 -15.62 6.12
CA HIS A 243 12.19 -14.30 6.08
C HIS A 243 11.52 -13.29 7.02
N THR A 244 12.34 -12.40 7.60
CA THR A 244 11.83 -11.18 8.24
C THR A 244 11.87 -10.05 7.21
N LEU A 245 10.74 -9.38 7.02
CA LEU A 245 10.67 -8.21 6.15
C LEU A 245 10.10 -7.03 6.95
N MET A 246 10.77 -5.89 6.84
CA MET A 246 10.32 -4.63 7.40
C MET A 246 9.54 -3.92 6.32
N TYR A 247 8.37 -3.38 6.65
CA TYR A 247 7.63 -2.55 5.72
C TYR A 247 7.52 -1.17 6.31
N SER A 248 7.90 -0.18 5.53
CA SER A 248 7.75 1.23 5.86
C SER A 248 6.43 1.71 5.24
N LYS A 249 5.53 2.26 6.06
CA LYS A 249 4.21 2.72 5.60
C LYS A 249 3.98 4.22 5.85
N LEU A 250 3.36 4.89 4.87
CA LEU A 250 2.85 6.25 4.96
C LEU A 250 1.37 6.27 4.52
N ILE A 251 0.51 6.86 5.35
CA ILE A 251 -0.94 6.96 5.09
C ILE A 251 -1.20 8.29 4.37
N ASN A 252 -1.62 8.21 3.11
CA ASN A 252 -1.90 9.36 2.26
C ASN A 252 -3.34 9.85 2.51
N ASN A 253 -3.60 10.41 3.68
CA ASN A 253 -4.94 10.86 4.07
C ASN A 253 -5.35 12.14 3.34
N SER A 254 -6.05 12.01 2.21
CA SER A 254 -7.12 12.93 1.83
C SER A 254 -8.42 12.15 1.77
N VAL A 255 -9.35 12.47 2.69
CA VAL A 255 -10.68 11.85 2.89
C VAL A 255 -10.70 10.56 3.73
N LEU A 256 -10.25 10.64 4.98
CA LEU A 256 -10.93 9.94 6.08
C LEU A 256 -10.89 10.86 7.31
N SER A 257 -12.05 11.42 7.66
CA SER A 257 -12.27 12.17 8.89
C SER A 257 -11.86 11.30 10.09
N PRO A 258 -11.01 11.82 11.00
CA PRO A 258 -10.43 11.05 12.09
C PRO A 258 -11.44 10.91 13.23
N GLU A 259 -12.32 9.93 13.17
CA GLU A 259 -12.84 9.33 14.39
C GLU A 259 -11.96 8.15 14.76
N LYS A 260 -11.06 8.42 15.72
CA LYS A 260 -10.36 7.47 16.60
C LYS A 260 -10.54 6.00 16.25
N ILE A 261 -9.60 5.45 15.49
CA ILE A 261 -9.30 4.03 15.63
C ILE A 261 -8.05 3.92 16.49
N GLU A 262 -8.24 3.92 17.81
CA GLU A 262 -7.28 3.28 18.71
C GLU A 262 -7.29 1.78 18.38
N LEU A 263 -6.46 1.36 17.43
CA LEU A 263 -6.18 -0.05 17.20
C LEU A 263 -5.29 -0.55 18.34
N SER A 264 -5.91 -0.88 19.48
CA SER A 264 -5.31 -1.83 20.40
C SER A 264 -5.33 -3.21 19.73
N TYR A 265 -4.25 -3.56 19.05
CA TYR A 265 -4.04 -4.94 18.63
C TYR A 265 -3.69 -5.75 19.88
N LYS A 266 -4.69 -6.38 20.48
CA LYS A 266 -4.47 -7.54 21.34
C LYS A 266 -4.27 -8.72 20.41
N GLU A 267 -3.04 -9.23 20.30
CA GLU A 267 -2.78 -10.49 19.60
C GLU A 267 -3.71 -11.57 20.19
N PRO A 268 -4.44 -12.35 19.37
CA PRO A 268 -5.19 -13.48 19.88
C PRO A 268 -4.19 -14.49 20.45
N ARG A 269 -4.27 -14.73 21.76
CA ARG A 269 -3.62 -15.86 22.41
C ARG A 269 -4.15 -17.13 21.77
N ILE A 270 -3.32 -17.77 20.97
CA ILE A 270 -3.56 -19.16 20.54
C ILE A 270 -3.26 -20.02 21.78
N TYR A 271 -4.32 -20.52 22.41
CA TYR A 271 -4.19 -21.59 23.40
C TYR A 271 -4.00 -22.90 22.63
N SER A 272 -2.87 -23.57 22.87
CA SER A 272 -2.70 -25.01 22.67
C SER A 272 -3.10 -25.75 23.93
#